data_AF-A0A7L0N2F3-F1
#
_entry.id   AF-A0A7L0N2F3-F1
#
_cell.length_a   1.000
_cell.length_b   1.000
_cell.length_c   1.000
_cell.angle_alpha   90.00
_cell.angle_beta   90.00
_cell.angle_gamma   90.00
#
_symmetry.space_group_name_H-M   'P 1'
#
loop_
_entity.id
_entity.type
_entity.pdbx_description
1 polymer ?
#
loop_
_entity_poly.entity_id
_entity_poly.type
_entity_poly.pdbx_seq_one_letter_code
_entity_poly.pdbx_strand_id
1 'polypeptide(L)'
;QAAAVPSAGGQLWIFGGEFASPSGEQFYHYKDLWVLHLATKTWEQIRASGGPSGRSGHRMVACKRQLIIFGGFHESARDYIYYNDVYAFNLDSFTWSRLAPAGIGPAPRSGCQMTASPEGSIIIYGGYSKQRVKKDVDKGTLHTDMFLLKAEGVGKEEDRWTWSRLSPSGVKPPPRSGFSVAPGPGNRTLLFGGVQDEEEEESLQGDFLNDLYCYDMGKNRWFPAQLKGPKSEKRKRRRGKQAESEPAGDEEVEQSPPQGPLEIVKEVVAEDGTVMTIKQVICGPAAEQERCDSEEEEGAAPAAQPCPRSNAMVAVKHGVLFLYGGMFEVGDRQVTLSDLHCIDLHRMDQWKVLLEMDPETQEWLEESESDEEDDVEGAEGGEEEEESSEEESEDDEGEEQHPAVEAGESPEEYLSRTEQYWIQLAHSHMGPEAKEKKVVKVAHAMAKTFHEDSV
;
A
#
# COMPACT_ATOMS: atom_id res chain seq x y z
N GLN A 1 12.01 -11.24 -0.83
CA GLN A 1 10.64 -11.81 -0.83
C GLN A 1 10.61 -13.10 -0.04
N ALA A 2 9.53 -13.42 0.67
CA ALA A 2 9.39 -14.67 1.41
C ALA A 2 8.36 -15.64 0.82
N ALA A 3 8.57 -16.95 1.03
CA ALA A 3 7.61 -18.02 0.72
C ALA A 3 7.57 -19.05 1.86
N ALA A 4 6.37 -19.43 2.29
CA ALA A 4 6.18 -20.45 3.32
C ALA A 4 6.07 -21.84 2.69
N VAL A 5 6.79 -22.81 3.27
CA VAL A 5 6.73 -24.23 2.90
C VAL A 5 6.32 -25.04 4.13
N PRO A 6 5.28 -25.90 4.06
CA PRO A 6 4.78 -26.62 5.24
C PRO A 6 5.63 -27.83 5.67
N SER A 7 6.70 -28.16 4.96
CA SER A 7 7.60 -29.28 5.29
C SER A 7 8.34 -29.08 6.62
N ALA A 8 8.76 -30.18 7.25
CA ALA A 8 9.65 -30.18 8.42
C ALA A 8 9.20 -29.31 9.61
N GLY A 9 7.88 -29.20 9.84
CA GLY A 9 7.34 -28.36 10.91
C GLY A 9 7.21 -26.87 10.55
N GLY A 10 7.36 -26.53 9.26
CA GLY A 10 7.21 -25.19 8.71
C GLY A 10 8.55 -24.52 8.46
N GLN A 11 8.71 -23.98 7.26
CA GLN A 11 9.90 -23.28 6.82
C GLN A 11 9.51 -21.99 6.13
N LEU A 12 10.19 -20.89 6.46
CA LEU A 12 10.05 -19.61 5.76
C LEU A 12 11.31 -19.36 4.95
N TRP A 13 11.18 -19.40 3.63
CA TRP A 13 12.28 -19.18 2.70
C TRP A 13 12.30 -17.74 2.25
N ILE A 14 13.47 -17.12 2.21
CA ILE A 14 13.66 -15.72 1.82
C ILE A 14 14.79 -15.63 0.80
N PHE A 15 14.52 -14.95 -0.31
CA PHE A 15 15.52 -14.64 -1.33
C PHE A 15 15.57 -13.14 -1.60
N GLY A 16 16.78 -12.63 -1.81
CA GLY A 16 17.07 -11.27 -2.27
C GLY A 16 16.44 -10.17 -1.43
N GLY A 17 16.09 -9.07 -2.09
CA GLY A 17 15.72 -7.81 -1.43
C GLY A 17 16.76 -6.74 -1.71
N GLU A 18 16.59 -5.57 -1.10
CA GLU A 18 17.54 -4.48 -1.20
C GLU A 18 17.77 -3.81 0.14
N PHE A 19 18.87 -3.09 0.23
CA PHE A 19 19.17 -2.15 1.29
C PHE A 19 19.51 -0.83 0.63
N ALA A 20 18.79 0.23 1.00
CA ALA A 20 19.13 1.59 0.59
C ALA A 20 20.22 2.13 1.53
N SER A 21 21.19 2.85 0.98
CA SER A 21 22.13 3.62 1.81
C SER A 21 21.36 4.64 2.65
N PRO A 22 21.91 5.07 3.80
CA PRO A 22 21.31 6.14 4.59
C PRO A 22 21.02 7.42 3.77
N SER A 23 21.89 7.74 2.80
CA SER A 23 21.70 8.86 1.87
C SER A 23 20.64 8.64 0.79
N GLY A 24 20.06 7.43 0.67
CA GLY A 24 19.12 7.08 -0.40
C GLY A 24 19.72 6.98 -1.81
N GLU A 25 21.00 7.31 -2.00
CA GLU A 25 21.64 7.38 -3.32
C GLU A 25 22.06 6.01 -3.89
N GLN A 26 22.23 5.00 -3.03
CA GLN A 26 22.76 3.69 -3.43
C GLN A 26 21.91 2.55 -2.92
N PHE A 27 21.59 1.62 -3.81
CA PHE A 27 20.87 0.40 -3.48
C PHE A 27 21.78 -0.81 -3.59
N TYR A 28 21.83 -1.60 -2.51
CA TYR A 28 22.49 -2.90 -2.50
C TYR A 28 21.45 -4.01 -2.67
N HIS A 29 21.49 -4.72 -3.78
CA HIS A 29 20.56 -5.83 -4.04
C HIS A 29 21.14 -7.19 -3.62
N TYR A 30 20.45 -7.85 -2.70
CA TYR A 30 20.83 -9.17 -2.19
C TYR A 30 20.51 -10.28 -3.18
N LYS A 31 21.31 -11.35 -3.16
CA LYS A 31 21.17 -12.56 -3.99
C LYS A 31 21.22 -13.86 -3.19
N ASP A 32 21.24 -13.77 -1.88
CA ASP A 32 21.32 -14.91 -0.98
C ASP A 32 19.95 -15.52 -0.71
N LEU A 33 19.97 -16.80 -0.33
CA LEU A 33 18.80 -17.59 0.02
C LEU A 33 18.93 -18.00 1.48
N TRP A 34 17.91 -17.70 2.26
CA TRP A 34 17.82 -18.04 3.67
C TRP A 34 16.57 -18.87 3.94
N VAL A 35 16.66 -19.74 4.94
CA VAL A 35 15.50 -20.43 5.49
C VAL A 35 15.47 -20.25 7.00
N LEU A 36 14.29 -19.86 7.51
CA LEU A 36 13.95 -19.96 8.92
C LEU A 36 13.19 -21.25 9.15
N HIS A 37 13.78 -22.15 9.93
CA HIS A 37 13.11 -23.37 10.39
C HIS A 37 12.21 -23.02 11.57
N LEU A 38 10.88 -23.03 11.37
CA LEU A 38 9.93 -22.55 12.39
C LEU A 38 9.87 -23.47 13.62
N ALA A 39 10.09 -24.78 13.42
CA ALA A 39 10.10 -25.75 14.50
C ALA A 39 11.24 -25.51 15.50
N THR A 40 12.42 -25.13 15.01
CA THR A 40 13.63 -24.92 15.82
C THR A 40 13.93 -23.44 16.08
N LYS A 41 13.26 -22.53 15.36
CA LYS A 41 13.48 -21.08 15.37
C LYS A 41 14.92 -20.70 14.98
N THR A 42 15.50 -21.43 14.03
CA THR A 42 16.88 -21.23 13.59
C THR A 42 16.94 -20.79 12.14
N TRP A 43 17.80 -19.81 11.86
CA TRP A 43 18.14 -19.39 10.51
C TRP A 43 19.27 -20.23 9.93
N GLU A 44 19.16 -20.53 8.65
CA GLU A 44 20.20 -21.20 7.87
C GLU A 44 20.36 -20.50 6.53
N GLN A 45 21.60 -20.13 6.20
CA GLN A 45 21.94 -19.61 4.87
C GLN A 45 22.17 -20.78 3.91
N ILE A 46 21.41 -20.82 2.83
CA ILE A 46 21.50 -21.86 1.82
C ILE A 46 22.45 -21.41 0.72
N ARG A 47 23.62 -22.05 0.65
CA ARG A 47 24.65 -21.76 -0.34
C ARG A 47 24.51 -22.69 -1.55
N ALA A 48 23.87 -22.19 -2.59
CA ALA A 48 23.72 -22.89 -3.86
C ALA A 48 24.12 -21.99 -5.04
N SER A 49 24.95 -22.51 -5.94
CA SER A 49 25.36 -21.81 -7.15
C SER A 49 24.29 -21.89 -8.26
N GLY A 50 24.38 -21.00 -9.25
CA GLY A 50 23.48 -21.02 -10.42
C GLY A 50 22.11 -20.37 -10.18
N GLY A 51 21.94 -19.67 -9.05
CA GLY A 51 20.72 -18.92 -8.74
C GLY A 51 20.61 -17.57 -9.46
N PRO A 52 19.52 -16.83 -9.20
CA PRO A 52 19.30 -15.51 -9.78
C PRO A 52 20.37 -14.49 -9.35
N SER A 53 20.54 -13.43 -10.14
CA SER A 53 21.29 -12.23 -9.74
C SER A 53 20.62 -11.53 -8.55
N GLY A 54 21.36 -10.62 -7.89
CA GLY A 54 20.80 -9.77 -6.84
C GLY A 54 19.63 -8.96 -7.38
N ARG A 55 18.53 -8.91 -6.62
CA ARG A 55 17.29 -8.27 -7.06
C ARG A 55 16.30 -8.03 -5.94
N SER A 56 15.51 -6.97 -6.08
CA SER A 56 14.34 -6.65 -5.25
C SER A 56 13.08 -6.62 -6.12
N GLY A 57 11.90 -6.48 -5.49
CA GLY A 57 10.61 -6.46 -6.19
C GLY A 57 10.23 -7.75 -6.96
N HIS A 58 11.02 -8.82 -6.87
CA HIS A 58 10.72 -10.12 -7.46
C HIS A 58 9.64 -10.84 -6.64
N ARG A 59 8.99 -11.84 -7.23
CA ARG A 59 8.12 -12.75 -6.48
C ARG A 59 8.68 -14.15 -6.41
N MET A 60 8.40 -14.81 -5.29
CA MET A 60 8.77 -16.18 -5.01
C MET A 60 7.54 -16.91 -4.46
N VAL A 61 7.24 -18.09 -5.01
CA VAL A 61 6.16 -18.96 -4.52
C VAL A 61 6.67 -20.37 -4.34
N ALA A 62 6.15 -21.06 -3.33
CA ALA A 62 6.31 -22.51 -3.22
C ALA A 62 5.34 -23.19 -4.20
N CYS A 63 5.87 -24.03 -5.09
CA CYS A 63 5.10 -24.80 -6.04
C CYS A 63 5.61 -26.24 -6.01
N LYS A 64 4.79 -27.18 -5.55
CA LYS A 64 5.18 -28.59 -5.32
C LYS A 64 6.44 -28.66 -4.43
N ARG A 65 7.56 -29.18 -4.94
CA ARG A 65 8.85 -29.34 -4.23
C ARG A 65 9.90 -28.33 -4.71
N GLN A 66 9.45 -27.19 -5.24
CA GLN A 66 10.30 -26.14 -5.76
C GLN A 66 9.89 -24.76 -5.26
N LEU A 67 10.86 -23.87 -5.11
CA LEU A 67 10.60 -22.44 -5.03
C LEU A 67 10.74 -21.88 -6.44
N ILE A 68 9.70 -21.22 -6.94
CA ILE A 68 9.73 -20.56 -8.25
C ILE A 68 9.87 -19.07 -8.04
N ILE A 69 10.86 -18.47 -8.70
CA ILE A 69 11.15 -17.04 -8.67
C ILE A 69 10.92 -16.45 -10.06
N PHE A 70 10.27 -15.29 -10.11
CA PHE A 70 10.05 -14.54 -11.34
C PHE A 70 10.31 -13.04 -11.13
N GLY A 71 10.99 -12.46 -12.12
CA GLY A 71 11.13 -11.02 -12.30
C GLY A 71 11.96 -10.33 -11.23
N GLY A 72 11.57 -9.10 -10.90
CA GLY A 72 12.29 -8.18 -10.03
C GLY A 72 13.09 -7.15 -10.82
N PHE A 73 13.79 -6.29 -10.09
CA PHE A 73 14.70 -5.32 -10.67
C PHE A 73 16.01 -5.26 -9.89
N HIS A 74 17.01 -4.66 -10.52
CA HIS A 74 18.28 -4.30 -9.93
C HIS A 74 18.61 -2.89 -10.40
N GLU A 75 18.93 -2.03 -9.46
CA GLU A 75 19.37 -0.66 -9.67
C GLU A 75 20.82 -0.49 -9.23
N SER A 76 21.49 0.44 -9.88
CA SER A 76 22.84 0.89 -9.58
C SER A 76 22.89 2.39 -9.83
N ALA A 77 23.94 3.06 -9.37
CA ALA A 77 24.08 4.52 -9.49
C ALA A 77 23.98 5.08 -10.94
N ARG A 78 23.99 4.25 -11.98
CA ARG A 78 23.96 4.70 -13.39
C ARG A 78 22.87 4.05 -14.24
N ASP A 79 22.36 2.91 -13.81
CA ASP A 79 21.48 2.09 -14.64
C ASP A 79 20.59 1.18 -13.79
N TYR A 80 19.47 0.78 -14.38
CA TYR A 80 18.51 -0.13 -13.79
C TYR A 80 18.12 -1.23 -14.79
N ILE A 81 17.87 -2.43 -14.29
CA ILE A 81 17.48 -3.58 -15.09
C ILE A 81 16.27 -4.23 -14.45
N TYR A 82 15.20 -4.39 -15.24
CA TYR A 82 14.07 -5.24 -14.89
C TYR A 82 14.29 -6.64 -15.45
N TYR A 83 13.85 -7.66 -14.72
CA TYR A 83 14.00 -9.06 -15.11
C TYR A 83 12.64 -9.68 -15.49
N ASN A 84 12.68 -10.69 -16.36
CA ASN A 84 11.56 -11.62 -16.65
C ASN A 84 12.02 -13.09 -16.68
N ASP A 85 13.21 -13.36 -16.16
CA ASP A 85 13.71 -14.72 -16.03
C ASP A 85 12.92 -15.49 -14.96
N VAL A 86 12.94 -16.81 -15.11
CA VAL A 86 12.30 -17.74 -14.16
C VAL A 86 13.38 -18.65 -13.62
N TYR A 87 13.46 -18.76 -12.29
CA TYR A 87 14.32 -19.72 -11.62
C TYR A 87 13.49 -20.68 -10.78
N ALA A 88 13.93 -21.92 -10.71
CA ALA A 88 13.43 -22.91 -9.76
C ALA A 88 14.57 -23.32 -8.81
N PHE A 89 14.27 -23.33 -7.52
CA PHE A 89 15.10 -23.95 -6.51
C PHE A 89 14.47 -25.28 -6.10
N ASN A 90 15.19 -26.38 -6.28
CA ASN A 90 14.71 -27.70 -5.86
C ASN A 90 14.94 -27.89 -4.35
N LEU A 91 13.88 -28.14 -3.60
CA LEU A 91 13.91 -28.27 -2.14
C LEU A 91 14.52 -29.61 -1.64
N ASP A 92 14.81 -30.54 -2.55
CA ASP A 92 15.40 -31.84 -2.22
C ASP A 92 16.89 -31.87 -2.50
N SER A 93 17.29 -31.41 -3.69
CA SER A 93 18.68 -31.38 -4.12
C SER A 93 19.41 -30.11 -3.71
N PHE A 94 18.68 -29.07 -3.27
CA PHE A 94 19.22 -27.75 -2.94
C PHE A 94 19.97 -27.12 -4.11
N THR A 95 19.43 -27.28 -5.32
CA THR A 95 20.03 -26.77 -6.56
C THR A 95 19.11 -25.79 -7.26
N TRP A 96 19.72 -24.74 -7.80
CA TRP A 96 19.05 -23.82 -8.71
C TRP A 96 19.03 -24.37 -10.14
N SER A 97 17.96 -24.07 -10.85
CA SER A 97 17.85 -24.24 -12.30
C SER A 97 17.17 -23.03 -12.91
N ARG A 98 17.77 -22.44 -13.94
CA ARG A 98 17.10 -21.43 -14.76
C ARG A 98 16.12 -22.14 -15.69
N LEU A 99 14.84 -21.80 -15.58
CA LEU A 99 13.82 -22.35 -16.45
C LEU A 99 13.80 -21.58 -17.77
N ALA A 100 13.49 -22.28 -18.87
CA ALA A 100 13.29 -21.70 -20.18
C ALA A 100 11.88 -22.05 -20.69
N PRO A 101 10.81 -21.43 -20.12
CA PRO A 101 9.46 -21.78 -20.53
C PRO A 101 9.21 -21.39 -21.99
N ALA A 102 8.58 -22.28 -22.76
CA ALA A 102 8.21 -22.00 -24.14
C ALA A 102 6.98 -21.08 -24.23
N GLY A 103 6.85 -20.36 -25.34
CA GLY A 103 5.78 -19.38 -25.55
C GLY A 103 6.18 -17.95 -25.17
N ILE A 104 5.27 -17.01 -25.38
CA ILE A 104 5.50 -15.59 -25.08
C ILE A 104 5.13 -15.34 -23.61
N GLY A 105 6.14 -15.10 -22.79
CA GLY A 105 5.99 -14.75 -21.39
C GLY A 105 5.77 -13.25 -21.14
N PRO A 106 5.64 -12.84 -19.87
CA PRO A 106 5.54 -11.44 -19.50
C PRO A 106 6.81 -10.65 -19.86
N ALA A 107 6.62 -9.35 -20.13
CA ALA A 107 7.73 -8.41 -20.23
C ALA A 107 8.47 -8.28 -18.88
N PRO A 108 9.74 -7.85 -18.87
CA PRO A 108 10.47 -7.55 -17.63
C PRO A 108 9.69 -6.64 -16.69
N ARG A 109 9.64 -7.00 -15.40
CA ARG A 109 8.83 -6.29 -14.40
C ARG A 109 9.24 -6.59 -12.96
N SER A 110 8.98 -5.65 -12.06
CA SER A 110 9.03 -5.79 -10.62
C SER A 110 7.65 -5.53 -10.02
N GLY A 111 7.46 -5.81 -8.73
CA GLY A 111 6.22 -5.50 -8.00
C GLY A 111 4.98 -6.28 -8.46
N CYS A 112 5.13 -7.23 -9.39
CA CYS A 112 4.04 -8.09 -9.83
C CYS A 112 3.56 -8.99 -8.68
N GLN A 113 2.40 -9.61 -8.86
CA GLN A 113 1.89 -10.61 -7.93
C GLN A 113 1.96 -12.00 -8.55
N MET A 114 2.28 -12.99 -7.71
CA MET A 114 2.44 -14.37 -8.13
C MET A 114 1.67 -15.31 -7.20
N THR A 115 0.92 -16.25 -7.76
CA THR A 115 0.15 -17.22 -6.97
C THR A 115 0.24 -18.60 -7.59
N ALA A 116 0.58 -19.60 -6.77
CA ALA A 116 0.60 -21.00 -7.18
C ALA A 116 -0.76 -21.67 -6.91
N SER A 117 -1.23 -22.46 -7.88
CA SER A 117 -2.39 -23.32 -7.74
C SER A 117 -1.99 -24.65 -7.08
N PRO A 118 -2.92 -25.37 -6.44
CA PRO A 118 -2.66 -26.69 -5.86
C PRO A 118 -2.13 -27.72 -6.88
N GLU A 119 -2.51 -27.59 -8.15
CA GLU A 119 -2.08 -28.46 -9.26
C GLU A 119 -0.67 -28.12 -9.76
N GLY A 120 -0.08 -27.04 -9.27
CA GLY A 120 1.26 -26.56 -9.61
C GLY A 120 1.33 -25.71 -10.87
N SER A 121 0.24 -25.02 -11.22
CA SER A 121 0.30 -23.91 -12.19
C SER A 121 0.52 -22.60 -11.43
N ILE A 122 1.13 -21.61 -12.06
CA ILE A 122 1.46 -20.34 -11.40
C ILE A 122 0.90 -19.18 -12.23
N ILE A 123 0.19 -18.28 -11.57
CA ILE A 123 -0.33 -17.06 -12.19
C ILE A 123 0.57 -15.90 -11.83
N ILE A 124 0.89 -15.07 -12.83
CA ILE A 124 1.59 -13.81 -12.70
C ILE A 124 0.59 -12.72 -13.08
N TYR A 125 0.44 -11.70 -12.25
CA TYR A 125 -0.46 -10.58 -12.51
C TYR A 125 0.21 -9.24 -12.19
N GLY A 126 0.09 -8.31 -13.15
CA GLY A 126 0.47 -6.92 -12.98
C GLY A 126 1.97 -6.71 -12.84
N GLY A 127 2.34 -5.68 -12.05
CA GLY A 127 3.71 -5.22 -11.84
C GLY A 127 4.02 -3.93 -12.61
N TYR A 128 5.24 -3.45 -12.45
CA TYR A 128 5.72 -2.22 -13.06
C TYR A 128 7.07 -2.47 -13.76
N SER A 129 7.34 -1.68 -14.80
CA SER A 129 8.66 -1.61 -15.40
C SER A 129 8.95 -0.22 -15.89
N LYS A 130 10.21 0.16 -15.86
CA LYS A 130 10.72 1.40 -16.44
C LYS A 130 11.64 1.06 -17.61
N GLN A 131 11.60 1.86 -18.66
CA GLN A 131 12.53 1.73 -19.80
C GLN A 131 13.03 3.09 -20.24
N ARG A 132 14.35 3.21 -20.39
CA ARG A 132 15.00 4.41 -20.93
C ARG A 132 14.70 4.56 -22.42
N VAL A 133 13.99 5.62 -22.79
CA VAL A 133 13.57 5.89 -24.18
C VAL A 133 14.53 6.88 -24.85
N LYS A 134 14.99 7.90 -24.11
CA LYS A 134 16.04 8.84 -24.53
C LYS A 134 17.00 9.07 -23.37
N LYS A 135 18.08 9.81 -23.63
CA LYS A 135 18.96 10.29 -22.55
C LYS A 135 18.10 11.07 -21.56
N ASP A 136 18.16 10.69 -20.29
CA ASP A 136 17.46 11.31 -19.17
C ASP A 136 15.91 11.31 -19.32
N VAL A 137 15.36 10.44 -20.17
CA VAL A 137 13.90 10.25 -20.32
C VAL A 137 13.56 8.78 -20.22
N ASP A 138 12.88 8.45 -19.14
CA ASP A 138 12.40 7.12 -18.86
C ASP A 138 10.89 7.04 -19.05
N LYS A 139 10.40 5.89 -19.49
CA LYS A 139 8.97 5.60 -19.60
C LYS A 139 8.59 4.50 -18.62
N GLY A 140 7.77 4.84 -17.64
CA GLY A 140 7.08 3.88 -16.79
C GLY A 140 6.01 3.10 -17.55
N THR A 141 5.81 1.85 -17.17
CA THR A 141 4.72 1.01 -17.69
C THR A 141 4.16 0.19 -16.55
N LEU A 142 2.95 0.55 -16.14
CA LEU A 142 2.13 -0.25 -15.25
C LEU A 142 1.53 -1.42 -16.05
N HIS A 143 1.86 -2.65 -15.66
CA HIS A 143 1.34 -3.85 -16.29
C HIS A 143 0.01 -4.23 -15.65
N THR A 144 -0.96 -4.62 -16.49
CA THR A 144 -2.28 -5.12 -16.07
C THR A 144 -2.63 -6.46 -16.73
N ASP A 145 -1.66 -7.07 -17.40
CA ASP A 145 -1.79 -8.37 -18.04
C ASP A 145 -1.60 -9.52 -17.04
N MET A 146 -2.12 -10.69 -17.42
CA MET A 146 -2.03 -11.92 -16.64
C MET A 146 -1.41 -13.03 -17.48
N PHE A 147 -0.57 -13.83 -16.86
CA PHE A 147 0.06 -14.99 -17.49
C PHE A 147 -0.05 -16.22 -16.60
N LEU A 148 -0.16 -17.37 -17.24
CA LEU A 148 -0.08 -18.68 -16.64
C LEU A 148 1.26 -19.30 -17.02
N LEU A 149 2.01 -19.69 -16.00
CA LEU A 149 3.19 -20.53 -16.10
C LEU A 149 2.79 -21.95 -15.67
N LYS A 150 2.95 -22.93 -16.56
CA LYS A 150 2.54 -24.31 -16.30
C LYS A 150 3.66 -25.29 -16.68
N ALA A 151 3.90 -26.26 -15.81
CA ALA A 151 4.75 -27.41 -16.14
C ALA A 151 3.98 -28.39 -17.05
N GLU A 152 4.61 -28.81 -18.14
CA GLU A 152 4.14 -29.85 -19.04
C GLU A 152 4.75 -31.20 -18.64
N GLY A 153 3.90 -32.21 -18.43
CA GLY A 153 4.34 -33.59 -18.23
C GLY A 153 3.82 -34.20 -16.93
N VAL A 154 3.03 -35.27 -17.07
CA VAL A 154 2.87 -36.28 -16.01
C VAL A 154 3.82 -37.42 -16.40
N GLY A 155 5.06 -37.36 -15.92
CA GLY A 155 6.07 -38.40 -16.10
C GLY A 155 7.30 -37.99 -16.94
N LYS A 156 8.48 -38.15 -16.30
CA LYS A 156 9.85 -38.21 -16.85
C LYS A 156 10.47 -36.98 -17.51
N GLU A 157 9.71 -36.00 -18.01
CA GLU A 157 10.24 -34.71 -18.48
C GLU A 157 9.74 -33.56 -17.60
N GLU A 158 10.15 -33.54 -16.33
CA GLU A 158 9.67 -32.59 -15.31
C GLU A 158 10.10 -31.12 -15.53
N ASP A 159 10.93 -30.85 -16.55
CA ASP A 159 11.55 -29.53 -16.78
C ASP A 159 10.93 -28.72 -17.93
N ARG A 160 9.88 -29.22 -18.59
CA ARG A 160 9.21 -28.45 -19.63
C ARG A 160 8.18 -27.49 -19.03
N TRP A 161 8.40 -26.20 -19.21
CA TRP A 161 7.46 -25.16 -18.78
C TRP A 161 6.89 -24.42 -19.98
N THR A 162 5.66 -23.92 -19.87
CA THR A 162 5.04 -23.09 -20.90
C THR A 162 4.36 -21.86 -20.32
N TRP A 163 4.49 -20.77 -21.07
CA TRP A 163 3.76 -19.53 -20.87
C TRP A 163 2.46 -19.53 -21.67
N SER A 164 1.39 -19.04 -21.06
CA SER A 164 0.14 -18.73 -21.73
C SER A 164 -0.42 -17.41 -21.21
N ARG A 165 -0.72 -16.47 -22.09
CA ARG A 165 -1.38 -15.22 -21.70
C ARG A 165 -2.83 -15.53 -21.32
N LEU A 166 -3.25 -15.06 -20.16
CA LEU A 166 -4.62 -15.18 -19.68
C LEU A 166 -5.42 -13.95 -20.12
N SER A 167 -6.66 -14.18 -20.53
CA SER A 167 -7.64 -13.11 -20.81
C SER A 167 -8.87 -13.32 -19.92
N PRO A 168 -8.83 -12.88 -18.66
CA PRO A 168 -9.95 -13.06 -17.75
C PRO A 168 -11.22 -12.36 -18.22
N SER A 169 -12.36 -13.01 -18.00
CA SER A 169 -13.68 -12.41 -18.11
C SER A 169 -14.10 -11.72 -16.80
N GLY A 170 -15.23 -11.02 -16.82
CA GLY A 170 -15.82 -10.38 -15.62
C GLY A 170 -15.28 -8.99 -15.33
N VAL A 171 -15.49 -8.54 -14.08
CA VAL A 171 -15.13 -7.18 -13.63
C VAL A 171 -13.73 -7.23 -13.03
N LYS A 172 -12.76 -6.68 -13.77
CA LYS A 172 -11.36 -6.65 -13.37
C LYS A 172 -11.10 -5.49 -12.42
N PRO A 173 -10.14 -5.62 -11.50
CA PRO A 173 -9.67 -4.46 -10.74
C PRO A 173 -9.06 -3.41 -11.71
N PRO A 174 -9.24 -2.11 -11.43
CA PRO A 174 -8.58 -1.05 -12.19
C PRO A 174 -7.05 -1.13 -12.02
N PRO A 175 -6.29 -0.50 -12.94
CA PRO A 175 -4.83 -0.49 -12.89
C PRO A 175 -4.32 0.02 -11.55
N ARG A 176 -3.42 -0.72 -10.90
CA ARG A 176 -2.85 -0.37 -9.60
C ARG A 176 -1.54 -1.12 -9.33
N SER A 177 -0.72 -0.57 -8.47
CA SER A 177 0.49 -1.16 -7.90
C SER A 177 0.28 -1.46 -6.41
N GLY A 178 1.26 -2.10 -5.76
CA GLY A 178 1.23 -2.34 -4.30
C GLY A 178 0.07 -3.19 -3.75
N PHE A 179 -0.81 -3.73 -4.59
CA PHE A 179 -1.91 -4.58 -4.17
C PHE A 179 -1.41 -5.93 -3.67
N SER A 180 -2.16 -6.56 -2.78
CA SER A 180 -1.73 -7.79 -2.10
C SER A 180 -2.57 -8.98 -2.53
N VAL A 181 -1.97 -10.16 -2.68
CA VAL A 181 -2.70 -11.38 -3.08
C VAL A 181 -2.54 -12.53 -2.12
N ALA A 182 -3.60 -13.32 -1.97
CA ALA A 182 -3.58 -14.56 -1.19
C ALA A 182 -4.34 -15.68 -1.92
N PRO A 183 -3.84 -16.92 -1.91
CA PRO A 183 -4.62 -18.09 -2.30
C PRO A 183 -5.84 -18.23 -1.37
N GLY A 184 -7.03 -18.32 -1.96
CA GLY A 184 -8.29 -18.49 -1.27
C GLY A 184 -8.90 -19.89 -1.49
N PRO A 185 -10.02 -20.19 -0.81
CA PRO A 185 -10.73 -21.45 -0.98
C PRO A 185 -11.33 -21.60 -2.40
N GLY A 186 -11.40 -22.83 -2.88
CA GLY A 186 -12.10 -23.16 -4.14
C GLY A 186 -11.36 -22.71 -5.41
N ASN A 187 -10.03 -22.79 -5.42
CA ASN A 187 -9.18 -22.39 -6.55
C ASN A 187 -9.36 -20.92 -6.94
N ARG A 188 -9.48 -20.07 -5.92
CA ARG A 188 -9.59 -18.61 -6.08
C ARG A 188 -8.34 -17.93 -5.57
N THR A 189 -8.02 -16.79 -6.15
CA THR A 189 -7.02 -15.85 -5.63
C THR A 189 -7.73 -14.58 -5.20
N LEU A 190 -7.42 -14.10 -4.00
CA LEU A 190 -7.90 -12.83 -3.49
C LEU A 190 -6.91 -11.74 -3.85
N LEU A 191 -7.41 -10.54 -4.14
CA LEU A 191 -6.64 -9.33 -4.30
C LEU A 191 -7.23 -8.26 -3.39
N PHE A 192 -6.39 -7.59 -2.61
CA PHE A 192 -6.80 -6.52 -1.71
C PHE A 192 -5.97 -5.25 -1.93
N GLY A 193 -6.67 -4.12 -1.99
CA GLY A 193 -6.10 -2.79 -1.95
C GLY A 193 -5.13 -2.45 -3.09
N GLY A 194 -4.06 -1.75 -2.76
CA GLY A 194 -3.09 -1.18 -3.70
C GLY A 194 -3.28 0.32 -3.90
N VAL A 195 -2.47 0.89 -4.78
CA VAL A 195 -2.45 2.31 -5.11
C VAL A 195 -2.49 2.50 -6.62
N GLN A 196 -3.27 3.46 -7.08
CA GLN A 196 -3.27 3.92 -8.46
C GLN A 196 -2.58 5.28 -8.50
N ASP A 197 -1.39 5.32 -9.08
CA ASP A 197 -0.62 6.56 -9.19
C ASP A 197 -1.08 7.35 -10.41
N GLU A 198 -1.45 8.62 -10.18
CA GLU A 198 -1.77 9.59 -11.22
C GLU A 198 -0.62 10.61 -11.29
N GLU A 199 0.05 10.63 -12.44
CA GLU A 199 1.19 11.51 -12.73
C GLU A 199 0.68 12.72 -13.52
N GLU A 200 0.62 13.88 -12.87
CA GLU A 200 0.46 15.19 -13.52
C GLU A 200 1.84 15.86 -13.72
N GLU A 201 1.93 16.89 -14.57
CA GLU A 201 3.20 17.51 -15.01
C GLU A 201 4.13 17.94 -13.85
N GLU A 202 3.57 18.25 -12.68
CA GLU A 202 4.30 18.73 -11.50
C GLU A 202 3.92 17.99 -10.20
N SER A 203 3.08 16.94 -10.25
CA SER A 203 2.70 16.21 -9.04
C SER A 203 2.39 14.73 -9.30
N LEU A 204 2.73 13.88 -8.33
CA LEU A 204 2.36 12.46 -8.32
C LEU A 204 1.39 12.25 -7.16
N GLN A 205 0.15 11.88 -7.45
CA GLN A 205 -0.83 11.56 -6.41
C GLN A 205 -1.21 10.09 -6.47
N GLY A 206 -1.07 9.38 -5.34
CA GLY A 206 -1.51 7.99 -5.20
C GLY A 206 -2.95 7.90 -4.69
N ASP A 207 -3.85 7.33 -5.48
CA ASP A 207 -5.19 6.95 -5.03
C ASP A 207 -5.16 5.53 -4.47
N PHE A 208 -5.10 5.44 -3.13
CA PHE A 208 -5.09 4.18 -2.40
C PHE A 208 -6.49 3.54 -2.38
N LEU A 209 -6.50 2.21 -2.34
CA LEU A 209 -7.72 1.40 -2.49
C LEU A 209 -7.85 0.42 -1.31
N ASN A 210 -9.08 0.09 -0.92
CA ASN A 210 -9.41 -0.92 0.11
C ASN A 210 -10.41 -1.99 -0.38
N ASP A 211 -10.60 -2.08 -1.69
CA ASP A 211 -11.50 -3.06 -2.28
C ASP A 211 -10.90 -4.47 -2.24
N LEU A 212 -11.79 -5.46 -2.32
CA LEU A 212 -11.45 -6.88 -2.35
C LEU A 212 -11.96 -7.48 -3.65
N TYR A 213 -11.08 -8.14 -4.40
CA TYR A 213 -11.41 -8.86 -5.63
C TYR A 213 -11.13 -10.35 -5.49
N CYS A 214 -11.90 -11.14 -6.22
CA CYS A 214 -11.71 -12.56 -6.38
C CYS A 214 -11.43 -12.90 -7.85
N TYR A 215 -10.36 -13.63 -8.08
CA TYR A 215 -10.08 -14.30 -9.35
C TYR A 215 -10.38 -15.80 -9.22
N ASP A 216 -11.31 -16.31 -10.02
CA ASP A 216 -11.58 -17.76 -10.13
C ASP A 216 -10.68 -18.33 -11.22
N MET A 217 -9.69 -19.14 -10.82
CA MET A 217 -8.72 -19.73 -11.74
C MET A 217 -9.36 -20.78 -12.65
N GLY A 218 -10.39 -21.49 -12.18
CA GLY A 218 -11.09 -22.52 -12.96
C GLY A 218 -11.96 -21.92 -14.06
N LYS A 219 -12.55 -20.76 -13.81
CA LYS A 219 -13.39 -20.04 -14.78
C LYS A 219 -12.67 -18.94 -15.54
N ASN A 220 -11.42 -18.64 -15.16
CA ASN A 220 -10.66 -17.50 -15.66
C ASN A 220 -11.50 -16.21 -15.62
N ARG A 221 -11.97 -15.84 -14.43
CA ARG A 221 -12.93 -14.74 -14.23
C ARG A 221 -12.63 -13.92 -12.98
N TRP A 222 -12.64 -12.60 -13.12
CA TRP A 222 -12.62 -11.65 -12.01
C TRP A 222 -14.03 -11.23 -11.59
N PHE A 223 -14.20 -10.96 -10.29
CA PHE A 223 -15.38 -10.33 -9.73
C PHE A 223 -15.05 -9.63 -8.39
N PRO A 224 -15.70 -8.50 -8.08
CA PRO A 224 -15.57 -7.85 -6.78
C PRO A 224 -16.17 -8.73 -5.68
N ALA A 225 -15.50 -8.79 -4.54
CA ALA A 225 -15.96 -9.48 -3.35
C ALA A 225 -16.69 -8.48 -2.45
N GLN A 226 -17.99 -8.32 -2.68
CA GLN A 226 -18.83 -7.42 -1.90
C GLN A 226 -19.29 -8.04 -0.58
N LEU A 227 -19.34 -7.23 0.47
CA LEU A 227 -19.98 -7.62 1.72
C LEU A 227 -21.49 -7.81 1.51
N LYS A 228 -22.04 -8.87 2.09
CA LYS A 228 -23.47 -9.07 2.22
C LYS A 228 -23.94 -8.08 3.29
N GLY A 229 -24.57 -7.00 2.85
CA GLY A 229 -25.15 -6.01 3.76
C GLY A 229 -26.08 -6.65 4.81
N PRO A 230 -26.34 -5.97 5.93
CA PRO A 230 -27.22 -6.48 6.98
C PRO A 230 -28.57 -6.86 6.35
N LYS A 231 -28.99 -8.11 6.57
CA LYS A 231 -30.28 -8.60 6.07
C LYS A 231 -31.40 -7.84 6.77
N SER A 232 -31.97 -6.81 6.12
CA SER A 232 -33.23 -6.25 6.59
C SER A 232 -34.33 -7.31 6.37
N GLU A 233 -35.02 -7.71 7.45
CA GLU A 233 -36.16 -8.60 7.36
C GLU A 233 -37.29 -7.89 6.58
N LYS A 234 -37.43 -8.19 5.29
CA LYS A 234 -38.55 -7.69 4.49
C LYS A 234 -39.87 -8.23 5.06
N ARG A 235 -40.54 -7.40 5.85
CA ARG A 235 -41.94 -7.56 6.27
C ARG A 235 -42.81 -7.71 5.03
N LYS A 236 -43.35 -8.91 4.78
CA LYS A 236 -44.31 -9.19 3.70
C LYS A 236 -45.51 -8.24 3.77
N ARG A 237 -45.58 -7.24 2.90
CA ARG A 237 -46.81 -6.46 2.67
C ARG A 237 -47.73 -7.24 1.72
N ARG A 238 -48.95 -7.54 2.19
CA ARG A 238 -50.04 -8.16 1.45
C ARG A 238 -50.46 -7.27 0.27
N ARG A 239 -50.57 -7.88 -0.91
CA ARG A 239 -51.00 -7.25 -2.17
C ARG A 239 -52.49 -6.86 -2.08
N GLY A 240 -52.77 -5.57 -1.94
CA GLY A 240 -54.10 -4.97 -2.13
C GLY A 240 -54.24 -4.51 -3.58
N LYS A 241 -55.39 -4.80 -4.19
CA LYS A 241 -55.74 -4.66 -5.60
C LYS A 241 -56.18 -3.21 -5.89
N GLN A 242 -55.63 -2.55 -6.90
CA GLN A 242 -56.23 -1.32 -7.45
C GLN A 242 -56.12 -1.25 -8.98
N ALA A 243 -57.11 -0.58 -9.55
CA ALA A 243 -57.61 -0.68 -10.92
C ALA A 243 -56.91 0.27 -11.91
N GLU A 244 -57.14 -0.03 -13.19
CA GLU A 244 -56.67 0.63 -14.40
C GLU A 244 -57.02 2.13 -14.52
N SER A 245 -56.08 2.91 -15.08
CA SER A 245 -56.35 3.92 -16.12
C SER A 245 -55.05 4.41 -16.78
N GLU A 246 -55.01 4.41 -18.10
CA GLU A 246 -54.02 5.00 -19.03
C GLU A 246 -54.69 6.14 -19.84
N PRO A 247 -54.00 6.91 -20.72
CA PRO A 247 -52.62 7.45 -20.69
C PRO A 247 -52.54 8.93 -21.19
N ALA A 248 -51.30 9.42 -21.36
CA ALA A 248 -50.81 10.38 -22.36
C ALA A 248 -50.41 11.81 -21.91
N GLY A 249 -49.17 12.15 -22.28
CA GLY A 249 -48.58 13.49 -22.26
C GLY A 249 -47.07 13.39 -22.49
N ASP A 250 -46.64 13.48 -23.76
CA ASP A 250 -45.23 13.59 -24.18
C ASP A 250 -44.65 14.92 -23.69
N GLU A 251 -43.56 14.88 -22.92
CA GLU A 251 -42.60 15.98 -22.81
C GLU A 251 -41.17 15.44 -22.90
N GLU A 252 -40.40 16.05 -23.80
CA GLU A 252 -38.99 15.79 -24.08
C GLU A 252 -38.14 16.10 -22.84
N VAL A 253 -37.38 15.13 -22.34
CA VAL A 253 -36.41 15.31 -21.24
C VAL A 253 -35.01 15.22 -21.81
N GLU A 254 -34.27 16.34 -21.73
CA GLU A 254 -32.84 16.44 -21.99
C GLU A 254 -32.05 15.45 -21.12
N GLN A 255 -31.16 14.68 -21.75
CA GLN A 255 -30.27 13.74 -21.09
C GLN A 255 -29.16 14.50 -20.33
N SER A 256 -29.15 14.39 -19.00
CA SER A 256 -27.97 14.72 -18.19
C SER A 256 -26.94 13.58 -18.28
N PRO A 257 -25.62 13.89 -18.23
CA PRO A 257 -24.56 12.88 -18.35
C PRO A 257 -24.51 11.97 -17.11
N PRO A 258 -23.99 10.73 -17.25
CA PRO A 258 -23.96 9.75 -16.17
C PRO A 258 -23.11 10.26 -15.00
N GLN A 259 -23.69 10.27 -13.80
CA GLN A 259 -22.97 10.56 -12.55
C GLN A 259 -21.99 9.42 -12.24
N GLY A 260 -20.73 9.80 -11.99
CA GLY A 260 -19.65 8.92 -11.56
C GLY A 260 -19.84 8.35 -10.14
N PRO A 261 -18.92 7.51 -9.67
CA PRO A 261 -18.99 6.92 -8.34
C PRO A 261 -19.05 8.00 -7.25
N LEU A 262 -19.81 7.72 -6.17
CA LEU A 262 -19.92 8.63 -5.03
C LEU A 262 -18.67 8.51 -4.18
N GLU A 263 -17.94 9.62 -4.05
CA GLU A 263 -16.78 9.79 -3.19
C GLU A 263 -17.24 10.25 -1.81
N ILE A 264 -16.88 9.50 -0.77
CA ILE A 264 -16.98 9.96 0.61
C ILE A 264 -15.58 10.38 1.03
N VAL A 265 -15.40 11.68 1.24
CA VAL A 265 -14.18 12.25 1.80
C VAL A 265 -14.35 12.28 3.32
N LYS A 266 -13.50 11.54 4.04
CA LYS A 266 -13.44 11.63 5.51
C LYS A 266 -12.13 12.28 5.91
N GLU A 267 -12.22 13.49 6.45
CA GLU A 267 -11.09 14.21 7.04
C GLU A 267 -10.93 13.74 8.49
N VAL A 268 -9.74 13.24 8.84
CA VAL A 268 -9.34 12.91 10.21
C VAL A 268 -8.14 13.78 10.53
N VAL A 269 -8.28 14.68 11.51
CA VAL A 269 -7.19 15.57 11.93
C VAL A 269 -6.40 14.86 13.02
N ALA A 270 -5.11 14.63 12.77
CA ALA A 270 -4.17 14.16 13.78
C ALA A 270 -3.77 15.31 14.74
N GLU A 271 -3.23 14.96 15.90
CA GLU A 271 -2.88 15.93 16.96
C GLU A 271 -1.76 16.92 16.56
N ASP A 272 -0.95 16.58 15.55
CA ASP A 272 0.05 17.47 14.94
C ASP A 272 -0.55 18.47 13.92
N GLY A 273 -1.88 18.50 13.79
CA GLY A 273 -2.59 19.33 12.81
C GLY A 273 -2.64 18.73 11.40
N THR A 274 -2.11 17.52 11.18
CA THR A 274 -2.17 16.83 9.88
C THR A 274 -3.60 16.39 9.56
N VAL A 275 -4.17 16.93 8.49
CA VAL A 275 -5.50 16.52 8.00
C VAL A 275 -5.35 15.30 7.09
N MET A 276 -5.58 14.10 7.63
CA MET A 276 -5.66 12.87 6.85
C MET A 276 -6.97 12.86 6.05
N THR A 277 -6.86 12.93 4.72
CA THR A 277 -8.02 12.87 3.83
C THR A 277 -8.19 11.44 3.32
N ILE A 278 -9.10 10.68 3.93
CA ILE A 278 -9.44 9.33 3.49
C ILE A 278 -10.49 9.44 2.37
N LYS A 279 -10.08 9.22 1.12
CA LYS A 279 -10.99 9.07 -0.02
C LYS A 279 -11.57 7.65 -0.01
N GLN A 280 -12.87 7.51 0.24
CA GLN A 280 -13.60 6.23 0.14
C GLN A 280 -14.50 6.25 -1.10
N VAL A 281 -14.21 5.37 -2.07
CA VAL A 281 -15.04 5.22 -3.28
C VAL A 281 -16.10 4.16 -3.04
N ILE A 282 -17.38 4.53 -3.10
CA ILE A 282 -18.50 3.59 -3.03
C ILE A 282 -19.07 3.39 -4.44
N CYS A 283 -18.92 2.19 -5.00
CA CYS A 283 -19.65 1.80 -6.22
C CYS A 283 -21.11 1.44 -5.86
N GLY A 284 -22.05 2.33 -6.18
CA GLY A 284 -23.49 2.07 -6.06
C GLY A 284 -24.00 1.08 -7.14
N PRO A 285 -25.11 0.36 -6.88
CA PRO A 285 -25.77 -0.43 -7.91
C PRO A 285 -26.56 0.48 -8.87
N ALA A 286 -26.60 0.10 -10.15
CA ALA A 286 -27.39 0.78 -11.17
C ALA A 286 -28.90 0.60 -10.96
N ALA A 287 -29.63 1.72 -11.06
CA ALA A 287 -31.07 1.90 -11.29
C ALA A 287 -32.06 1.44 -10.20
N GLU A 288 -32.69 2.40 -9.50
CA GLU A 288 -34.09 2.84 -9.71
C GLU A 288 -34.44 3.91 -8.66
N GLN A 289 -35.00 5.02 -9.13
CA GLN A 289 -35.24 6.24 -8.37
C GLN A 289 -36.64 6.15 -7.74
N GLU A 290 -36.74 5.72 -6.47
CA GLU A 290 -37.91 6.01 -5.63
C GLU A 290 -37.48 6.92 -4.48
N ARG A 291 -38.01 8.16 -4.50
CA ARG A 291 -37.98 9.07 -3.35
C ARG A 291 -38.83 8.46 -2.24
N CYS A 292 -38.20 8.04 -1.16
CA CYS A 292 -38.86 7.84 0.12
C CYS A 292 -38.19 8.78 1.12
N ASP A 293 -38.89 9.84 1.51
CA ASP A 293 -38.57 10.60 2.70
C ASP A 293 -38.60 9.63 3.89
N SER A 294 -37.47 9.46 4.58
CA SER A 294 -37.45 8.85 5.90
C SER A 294 -36.42 9.57 6.76
N GLU A 295 -36.95 9.99 7.90
CA GLU A 295 -36.35 10.72 9.00
C GLU A 295 -35.02 10.11 9.47
N GLU A 296 -34.19 10.98 10.05
CA GLU A 296 -32.89 10.69 10.67
C GLU A 296 -32.97 9.42 11.54
N GLU A 297 -32.34 8.32 11.10
CA GLU A 297 -31.90 7.27 12.01
C GLU A 297 -30.51 7.65 12.51
N GLU A 298 -30.46 8.18 13.74
CA GLU A 298 -29.27 8.14 14.58
C GLU A 298 -28.81 6.69 14.76
N GLY A 299 -27.51 6.44 14.54
CA GLY A 299 -26.79 5.38 15.24
C GLY A 299 -26.62 4.04 14.51
N ALA A 300 -25.75 4.01 13.50
CA ALA A 300 -24.91 2.84 13.25
C ALA A 300 -23.50 3.30 12.88
N ALA A 301 -22.54 3.09 13.79
CA ALA A 301 -21.13 3.26 13.46
C ALA A 301 -20.82 2.43 12.20
N PRO A 302 -20.16 3.01 11.17
CA PRO A 302 -19.84 2.25 9.97
C PRO A 302 -19.01 1.04 10.37
N ALA A 303 -19.40 -0.14 9.89
CA ALA A 303 -18.66 -1.38 10.14
C ALA A 303 -17.17 -1.12 9.87
N ALA A 304 -16.31 -1.36 10.87
CA ALA A 304 -14.88 -1.06 10.81
C ALA A 304 -14.22 -1.85 9.66
N GLN A 305 -14.17 -1.24 8.48
CA GLN A 305 -13.47 -1.76 7.31
C GLN A 305 -12.03 -1.24 7.35
N PRO A 306 -11.07 -2.01 6.80
CA PRO A 306 -9.72 -1.52 6.65
C PRO A 306 -9.69 -0.24 5.79
N CYS A 307 -8.92 0.75 6.22
CA CYS A 307 -8.65 1.93 5.40
C CYS A 307 -7.91 1.54 4.09
N PRO A 308 -8.02 2.38 3.05
CA PRO A 308 -7.21 2.25 1.84
C PRO A 308 -5.72 2.13 2.14
N ARG A 309 -5.04 1.19 1.46
CA ARG A 309 -3.63 0.89 1.72
C ARG A 309 -2.96 0.10 0.61
N SER A 310 -1.66 0.28 0.49
CA SER A 310 -0.77 -0.53 -0.35
C SER A 310 0.10 -1.44 0.52
N ASN A 311 0.71 -2.44 -0.10
CA ASN A 311 1.72 -3.33 0.48
C ASN A 311 1.34 -4.01 1.81
N ALA A 312 0.05 -4.21 2.04
CA ALA A 312 -0.45 -4.92 3.20
C ALA A 312 -0.07 -6.42 3.19
N MET A 313 -0.01 -7.03 4.36
CA MET A 313 0.20 -8.47 4.46
C MET A 313 -1.14 -9.19 4.50
N VAL A 314 -1.34 -10.14 3.58
CA VAL A 314 -2.56 -10.93 3.47
C VAL A 314 -2.28 -12.42 3.62
N ALA A 315 -3.12 -13.11 4.38
CA ALA A 315 -3.06 -14.55 4.53
C ALA A 315 -4.45 -15.15 4.70
N VAL A 316 -4.69 -16.33 4.12
CA VAL A 316 -5.96 -17.05 4.29
C VAL A 316 -5.72 -18.31 5.12
N LYS A 317 -6.52 -18.48 6.17
CA LYS A 317 -6.51 -19.69 7.00
C LYS A 317 -7.93 -20.11 7.33
N HIS A 318 -8.25 -21.37 7.06
CA HIS A 318 -9.58 -21.95 7.32
C HIS A 318 -10.77 -21.13 6.75
N GLY A 319 -10.58 -20.52 5.57
CA GLY A 319 -11.62 -19.70 4.95
C GLY A 319 -11.78 -18.30 5.56
N VAL A 320 -10.88 -17.88 6.44
CA VAL A 320 -10.80 -16.50 6.96
C VAL A 320 -9.59 -15.82 6.32
N LEU A 321 -9.81 -14.64 5.73
CA LEU A 321 -8.74 -13.74 5.28
C LEU A 321 -8.30 -12.88 6.46
N PHE A 322 -7.00 -12.80 6.67
CA PHE A 322 -6.33 -11.89 7.58
C PHE A 322 -5.59 -10.83 6.77
N LEU A 323 -5.68 -9.58 7.21
CA LEU A 323 -5.03 -8.42 6.63
C LEU A 323 -4.29 -7.70 7.75
N TYR A 324 -2.99 -7.52 7.60
CA TYR A 324 -2.14 -6.83 8.58
C TYR A 324 -1.38 -5.69 7.94
N GLY A 325 -1.39 -4.54 8.60
CA GLY A 325 -0.60 -3.37 8.27
C GLY A 325 -0.75 -2.92 6.83
N GLY A 326 0.35 -2.45 6.26
CA GLY A 326 0.43 -1.83 4.94
C GLY A 326 0.94 -0.41 5.04
N MET A 327 0.86 0.33 3.94
CA MET A 327 1.31 1.71 3.85
C MET A 327 0.22 2.58 3.24
N PHE A 328 0.21 3.85 3.63
CA PHE A 328 -0.67 4.88 3.10
C PHE A 328 0.11 6.20 3.04
N GLU A 329 -0.16 7.05 2.06
CA GLU A 329 0.58 8.31 1.88
C GLU A 329 -0.36 9.52 2.02
N VAL A 330 0.11 10.56 2.70
CA VAL A 330 -0.58 11.84 2.89
C VAL A 330 0.40 12.97 2.58
N GLY A 331 0.23 13.62 1.44
CA GLY A 331 1.24 14.55 0.92
C GLY A 331 2.55 13.79 0.69
N ASP A 332 3.65 14.32 1.22
CA ASP A 332 4.98 13.70 1.11
C ASP A 332 5.26 12.69 2.23
N ARG A 333 4.31 12.47 3.15
CA ARG A 333 4.48 11.57 4.30
C ARG A 333 3.96 10.18 4.00
N GLN A 334 4.78 9.16 4.28
CA GLN A 334 4.38 7.75 4.25
C GLN A 334 4.07 7.25 5.68
N VAL A 335 2.90 6.64 5.86
CA VAL A 335 2.42 6.09 7.14
C VAL A 335 2.45 4.57 7.07
N THR A 336 3.10 3.93 8.04
CA THR A 336 3.11 2.47 8.17
C THR A 336 2.02 2.01 9.14
N LEU A 337 1.06 1.26 8.60
CA LEU A 337 -0.07 0.74 9.36
C LEU A 337 0.35 -0.50 10.17
N SER A 338 -0.14 -0.60 11.40
CA SER A 338 0.11 -1.73 12.31
C SER A 338 -1.16 -2.50 12.72
N ASP A 339 -2.32 -2.12 12.18
CA ASP A 339 -3.62 -2.74 12.47
C ASP A 339 -3.76 -4.18 11.90
N LEU A 340 -4.62 -4.98 12.53
CA LEU A 340 -4.94 -6.35 12.09
C LEU A 340 -6.44 -6.52 11.92
N HIS A 341 -6.85 -6.91 10.72
CA HIS A 341 -8.23 -7.14 10.32
C HIS A 341 -8.44 -8.58 9.87
N CYS A 342 -9.67 -9.09 9.98
CA CYS A 342 -10.04 -10.36 9.38
C CYS A 342 -11.48 -10.39 8.84
N ILE A 343 -11.74 -11.25 7.86
CA ILE A 343 -13.07 -11.47 7.27
C ILE A 343 -13.29 -12.94 6.92
N ASP A 344 -14.47 -13.47 7.24
CA ASP A 344 -14.90 -14.82 6.84
C ASP A 344 -15.34 -14.82 5.38
N LEU A 345 -14.64 -15.57 4.53
CA LEU A 345 -14.85 -15.60 3.07
C LEU A 345 -16.11 -16.37 2.65
N HIS A 346 -16.72 -17.15 3.54
CA HIS A 346 -17.99 -17.83 3.26
C HIS A 346 -19.17 -16.94 3.63
N ARG A 347 -19.09 -16.30 4.80
CA ARG A 347 -20.13 -15.39 5.29
C ARG A 347 -20.11 -14.08 4.52
N MET A 348 -18.94 -13.48 4.33
CA MET A 348 -18.73 -12.18 3.70
C MET A 348 -19.68 -11.12 4.27
N ASP A 349 -19.87 -11.09 5.59
CA ASP A 349 -20.82 -10.20 6.26
C ASP A 349 -20.15 -8.91 6.76
N GLN A 350 -19.06 -9.05 7.52
CA GLN A 350 -18.35 -7.91 8.09
C GLN A 350 -16.86 -8.19 8.30
N TRP A 351 -16.06 -7.13 8.25
CA TRP A 351 -14.70 -7.15 8.77
C TRP A 351 -14.75 -7.16 10.30
N LYS A 352 -13.79 -7.85 10.90
CA LYS A 352 -13.55 -7.84 12.34
C LYS A 352 -12.14 -7.32 12.57
N VAL A 353 -12.04 -6.26 13.36
CA VAL A 353 -10.76 -5.75 13.87
C VAL A 353 -10.26 -6.67 14.97
N LEU A 354 -9.01 -7.09 14.87
CA LEU A 354 -8.32 -7.93 15.85
C LEU A 354 -7.27 -7.14 16.62
N LEU A 355 -6.65 -6.15 15.97
CA LEU A 355 -5.73 -5.19 16.57
C LEU A 355 -6.02 -3.83 15.95
N GLU A 356 -6.31 -2.86 16.80
CA GLU A 356 -6.46 -1.46 16.42
C GLU A 356 -5.08 -0.81 16.37
N MET A 357 -4.90 0.13 15.44
CA MET A 357 -3.70 0.95 15.40
C MET A 357 -3.84 2.05 16.45
N ASP A 358 -2.82 2.19 17.29
CA ASP A 358 -2.69 3.31 18.20
C ASP A 358 -1.90 4.44 17.51
N PRO A 359 -2.53 5.58 17.19
CA PRO A 359 -1.86 6.70 16.55
C PRO A 359 -0.66 7.23 17.37
N GLU A 360 -0.71 7.11 18.71
CA GLU A 360 0.34 7.62 19.61
C GLU A 360 1.64 6.81 19.51
N THR A 361 1.58 5.58 18.98
CA THR A 361 2.75 4.69 18.84
C THR A 361 3.48 4.85 17.51
N GLN A 362 3.06 5.80 16.66
CA GLN A 362 3.73 6.08 15.39
C GLN A 362 4.99 6.89 15.65
N GLU A 363 6.15 6.25 15.50
CA GLU A 363 7.45 6.93 15.53
C GLU A 363 7.74 7.52 14.15
N TRP A 364 7.95 8.83 14.11
CA TRP A 364 8.41 9.54 12.93
C TRP A 364 9.94 9.55 12.93
N LEU A 365 10.53 8.98 11.89
CA LEU A 365 11.92 9.26 11.57
C LEU A 365 11.88 10.49 10.67
N GLU A 366 12.25 11.65 11.21
CA GLU A 366 12.54 12.81 10.37
C GLU A 366 13.60 12.40 9.35
N GLU A 367 13.38 12.72 8.08
CA GLU A 367 14.47 12.71 7.11
C GLU A 367 15.49 13.69 7.67
N SER A 368 16.58 13.17 8.24
CA SER A 368 17.71 14.00 8.63
C SER A 368 18.15 14.73 7.38
N GLU A 369 17.84 16.02 7.28
CA GLU A 369 18.55 16.92 6.40
C GLU A 369 20.03 16.71 6.76
N SER A 370 20.75 16.09 5.84
CA SER A 370 22.17 15.82 6.02
C SER A 370 22.89 17.16 5.90
N ASP A 371 22.94 17.89 7.00
CA ASP A 371 23.90 18.96 7.17
C ASP A 371 25.29 18.30 7.19
N GLU A 372 25.99 18.49 6.08
CA GLU A 372 27.36 18.05 5.84
C GLU A 372 28.31 18.76 6.80
N GLU A 373 28.72 18.13 7.92
CA GLU A 373 30.03 18.37 8.55
C GLU A 373 30.53 17.08 9.25
N ASP A 374 30.88 16.05 8.48
CA ASP A 374 31.70 14.95 9.00
C ASP A 374 33.19 15.27 8.75
N ASP A 375 33.78 15.95 9.74
CA ASP A 375 35.23 16.07 9.89
C ASP A 375 35.86 14.67 10.02
N VAL A 376 36.68 14.33 9.04
CA VAL A 376 37.46 13.10 9.02
C VAL A 376 38.65 13.24 9.99
N GLU A 377 38.47 12.83 11.24
CA GLU A 377 39.56 12.65 12.21
C GLU A 377 40.42 11.42 11.85
N GLY A 378 41.38 11.65 10.95
CA GLY A 378 42.52 10.78 10.69
C GLY A 378 43.68 11.11 11.63
N ALA A 379 44.12 10.11 12.39
CA ALA A 379 45.14 10.21 13.42
C ALA A 379 46.56 10.61 12.94
N GLU A 380 47.20 11.40 13.81
CA GLU A 380 48.65 11.60 14.06
C GLU A 380 49.53 12.43 13.09
N GLY A 381 49.92 13.62 13.59
CA GLY A 381 51.34 13.95 13.79
C GLY A 381 51.86 15.28 13.21
N GLY A 382 52.30 16.19 14.08
CA GLY A 382 53.31 17.21 13.74
C GLY A 382 53.05 18.61 14.28
N GLU A 383 53.99 19.09 15.11
CA GLU A 383 54.01 20.35 15.88
C GLU A 383 54.19 21.63 15.03
N GLU A 384 53.64 22.74 15.56
CA GLU A 384 54.22 24.11 15.73
C GLU A 384 53.28 25.28 15.37
N GLU A 385 52.80 25.92 16.43
CA GLU A 385 52.77 27.37 16.77
C GLU A 385 52.15 28.48 15.86
N GLU A 386 51.26 29.23 16.55
CA GLU A 386 51.05 30.69 16.59
C GLU A 386 49.83 31.36 15.90
N GLU A 387 49.02 31.96 16.79
CA GLU A 387 48.36 33.29 16.74
C GLU A 387 47.00 33.48 16.02
N SER A 388 45.99 33.73 16.89
CA SER A 388 45.07 34.87 16.87
C SER A 388 43.95 34.95 15.82
N SER A 389 42.71 34.76 16.25
CA SER A 389 41.73 35.87 16.38
C SER A 389 40.41 35.38 16.99
N GLU A 390 40.03 35.98 18.12
CA GLU A 390 38.72 35.88 18.75
C GLU A 390 37.66 36.57 17.89
N GLU A 391 36.60 35.87 17.50
CA GLU A 391 35.27 36.46 17.34
C GLU A 391 34.24 35.47 17.89
N GLU A 392 33.66 35.83 19.03
CA GLU A 392 32.49 35.18 19.61
C GLU A 392 31.25 35.55 18.79
N SER A 393 30.54 34.56 18.27
CA SER A 393 29.12 34.67 17.95
C SER A 393 28.39 33.59 18.74
N GLU A 394 27.84 34.02 19.88
CA GLU A 394 26.80 33.31 20.63
C GLU A 394 25.55 33.23 19.75
N ASP A 395 25.27 32.08 19.15
CA ASP A 395 23.90 31.75 18.73
C ASP A 395 23.30 30.84 19.81
N ASP A 396 22.66 31.53 20.76
CA ASP A 396 21.79 31.03 21.81
C ASP A 396 20.56 30.37 21.15
N GLU A 397 20.52 29.02 21.09
CA GLU A 397 19.27 28.27 20.88
C GLU A 397 18.41 28.44 22.13
N GLY A 398 17.79 29.61 22.25
CA GLY A 398 16.78 29.88 23.24
C GLY A 398 15.56 29.02 22.95
N GLU A 399 15.21 28.11 23.88
CA GLU A 399 13.88 27.53 23.96
C GLU A 399 12.84 28.65 23.82
N GLU A 400 12.13 28.73 22.68
CA GLU A 400 11.12 29.75 22.46
C GLU A 400 9.95 29.54 23.42
N GLN A 401 10.02 30.17 24.58
CA GLN A 401 8.97 30.12 25.60
C GLN A 401 7.71 30.79 25.07
N HIS A 402 6.71 29.98 24.72
CA HIS A 402 5.38 30.44 24.37
C HIS A 402 4.78 31.32 25.48
N PRO A 403 3.93 32.32 25.14
CA PRO A 403 3.27 33.16 26.14
C PRO A 403 2.43 32.34 27.12
N ALA A 404 2.78 32.39 28.40
CA ALA A 404 2.05 31.66 29.44
C ALA A 404 0.57 32.08 29.55
N VAL A 405 -0.29 31.13 29.93
CA VAL A 405 -1.71 31.37 30.21
C VAL A 405 -1.85 32.00 31.60
N GLU A 406 -2.61 33.09 31.70
CA GLU A 406 -2.87 33.74 32.98
C GLU A 406 -3.95 33.00 33.78
N ALA A 407 -3.86 33.02 35.11
CA ALA A 407 -4.75 32.24 35.97
C ALA A 407 -6.22 32.69 35.84
N GLY A 408 -7.06 31.81 35.27
CA GLY A 408 -8.49 32.06 35.05
C GLY A 408 -8.82 32.78 33.73
N GLU A 409 -7.83 32.93 32.84
CA GLU A 409 -8.00 33.50 31.50
C GLU A 409 -8.82 32.55 30.61
N SER A 410 -9.86 33.08 29.95
CA SER A 410 -10.63 32.29 28.99
C SER A 410 -9.89 32.09 27.66
N PRO A 411 -10.21 31.05 26.86
CA PRO A 411 -9.54 30.81 25.58
C PRO A 411 -9.63 32.00 24.60
N GLU A 412 -10.74 32.75 24.66
CA GLU A 412 -10.97 33.93 23.83
C GLU A 412 -10.10 35.13 24.25
N GLU A 413 -9.86 35.29 25.55
CA GLU A 413 -8.98 36.31 26.11
C GLU A 413 -7.51 36.02 25.82
N TYR A 414 -7.11 34.75 25.98
CA TYR A 414 -5.76 34.28 25.65
C TYR A 414 -5.45 34.46 24.16
N LEU A 415 -6.37 34.04 23.29
CA LEU A 415 -6.22 34.20 21.84
C LEU A 415 -6.09 35.69 21.46
N SER A 416 -6.96 36.56 21.98
CA SER A 416 -6.92 37.99 21.69
C SER A 416 -5.60 38.66 22.09
N ARG A 417 -4.99 38.21 23.20
CA ARG A 417 -3.71 38.72 23.70
C ARG A 417 -2.50 38.19 22.90
N THR A 418 -2.57 36.95 22.43
CA THR A 418 -1.44 36.22 21.84
C THR A 418 -1.52 36.05 20.32
N GLU A 419 -2.59 36.53 19.69
CA GLU A 419 -2.88 36.33 18.26
C GLU A 419 -1.70 36.68 17.34
N GLN A 420 -1.04 37.81 17.57
CA GLN A 420 0.09 38.24 16.74
C GLN A 420 1.32 37.32 16.86
N TYR A 421 1.55 36.78 18.06
CA TYR A 421 2.63 35.81 18.30
C TYR A 421 2.36 34.51 17.55
N TRP A 422 1.16 33.96 17.69
CA TRP A 422 0.77 32.72 17.01
C TRP A 422 0.69 32.86 15.49
N ILE A 423 0.36 34.05 14.97
CA ILE A 423 0.41 34.33 13.52
C ILE A 423 1.86 34.34 13.02
N GLN A 424 2.79 34.94 13.77
CA GLN A 424 4.21 34.94 13.41
C GLN A 424 4.81 33.53 13.43
N LEU A 425 4.48 32.73 14.45
CA LEU A 425 4.89 31.33 14.55
C LEU A 425 4.24 30.46 13.46
N ALA A 426 2.98 30.70 13.13
CA ALA A 426 2.33 30.01 12.00
C ALA A 426 2.99 30.39 10.66
N HIS A 427 3.47 31.63 10.49
CA HIS A 427 4.20 32.03 9.29
C HIS A 427 5.59 31.38 9.19
N SER A 428 6.32 31.21 10.30
CA SER A 428 7.61 30.51 10.27
C SER A 428 7.44 29.04 9.89
N HIS A 429 6.36 28.39 10.35
CA HIS A 429 6.08 26.98 10.02
C HIS A 429 5.48 26.77 8.62
N MET A 430 4.67 27.70 8.12
CA MET A 430 3.97 27.55 6.82
C MET A 430 4.72 28.17 5.63
N GLY A 431 5.80 28.91 5.90
CA GLY A 431 6.58 29.61 4.88
C GLY A 431 5.93 30.89 4.33
N PRO A 432 6.71 31.73 3.61
CA PRO A 432 6.29 33.07 3.19
C PRO A 432 5.20 33.10 2.10
N GLU A 433 4.90 31.97 1.45
CA GLU A 433 3.90 31.88 0.38
C GLU A 433 2.50 31.41 0.86
N ALA A 434 2.34 31.19 2.18
CA ALA A 434 1.09 30.70 2.74
C ALA A 434 -0.05 31.72 2.61
N LYS A 435 -1.24 31.24 2.21
CA LYS A 435 -2.44 32.08 2.13
C LYS A 435 -2.81 32.61 3.53
N GLU A 436 -2.92 33.92 3.69
CA GLU A 436 -3.24 34.61 4.96
C GLU A 436 -4.40 33.97 5.75
N LYS A 437 -5.49 33.61 5.07
CA LYS A 437 -6.66 32.96 5.71
C LYS A 437 -6.37 31.59 6.30
N LYS A 438 -5.36 30.87 5.78
CA LYS A 438 -4.92 29.59 6.32
C LYS A 438 -3.98 29.82 7.51
N VAL A 439 -3.07 30.79 7.42
CA VAL A 439 -2.15 31.14 8.52
C VAL A 439 -2.92 31.55 9.77
N VAL A 440 -3.92 32.42 9.63
CA VAL A 440 -4.76 32.84 10.78
C VAL A 440 -5.51 31.66 11.40
N LYS A 441 -5.99 30.70 10.59
CA LYS A 441 -6.66 29.50 11.10
C LYS A 441 -5.71 28.59 11.87
N VAL A 442 -4.48 28.42 11.37
CA VAL A 442 -3.45 27.61 12.03
C VAL A 442 -3.01 28.29 13.33
N ALA A 443 -2.77 29.60 13.32
CA ALA A 443 -2.45 30.38 14.51
C ALA A 443 -3.53 30.27 15.60
N HIS A 444 -4.81 30.38 15.22
CA HIS A 444 -5.93 30.23 16.16
C HIS A 444 -6.04 28.81 16.74
N ALA A 445 -5.71 27.79 15.94
CA ALA A 445 -5.66 26.42 16.42
C ALA A 445 -4.50 26.20 17.41
N MET A 446 -3.29 26.68 17.08
CA MET A 446 -2.11 26.58 17.95
C MET A 446 -2.34 27.25 19.31
N ALA A 447 -2.89 28.47 19.30
CA ALA A 447 -3.22 29.21 20.52
C ALA A 447 -4.26 28.46 21.39
N LYS A 448 -5.24 27.82 20.76
CA LYS A 448 -6.29 27.08 21.46
C LYS A 448 -5.75 25.81 22.11
N THR A 449 -4.93 25.05 21.39
CA THR A 449 -4.29 23.83 21.92
C THR A 449 -3.36 24.17 23.08
N PHE A 450 -2.52 25.19 22.93
CA PHE A 450 -1.62 25.62 24.00
C PHE A 450 -2.37 26.08 25.27
N HIS A 451 -3.51 26.75 25.11
CA HIS A 451 -4.36 27.14 26.23
C HIS A 451 -4.97 25.93 26.95
N GLU A 452 -5.47 24.95 26.20
CA GLU A 452 -6.04 23.71 26.74
C GLU A 452 -5.01 22.86 27.50
N ASP A 453 -3.75 22.88 27.06
CA ASP A 453 -2.66 22.12 27.71
C ASP A 453 -2.11 22.81 28.97
N SER A 454 -2.31 24.13 29.09
CA SER A 454 -1.72 24.96 30.16
C SER A 454 -2.66 25.23 31.34
N VAL A 455 -3.94 24.85 31.25
CA VAL A 455 -5.01 25.06 32.25
C VAL A 455 -5.41 23.74 32.89
#